data_AF-A0A9E2XTE7-F1
#
_entry.id   AF-A0A9E2XTE7-F1
#
_cell.length_a   1.000
_cell.length_b   1.000
_cell.length_c   1.000
_cell.angle_alpha   90.00
_cell.angle_beta   90.00
_cell.angle_gamma   90.00
#
_symmetry.space_group_name_H-M   'P 1'
#
loop_
_entity.id
_entity.type
_entity.pdbx_description
1 polymer ?
#
loop_
_entity_poly.entity_id
_entity_poly.type
_entity_poly.pdbx_seq_one_letter_code
_entity_poly.pdbx_strand_id
1 'polypeptide(L)'
;MVQSQGVAATAAAQRLHGDGAQVQAIATSHARSAAFGLCPQSTIGPDALAAGPLQAHRERHARLLAQAAPLMDMLVEQLGAARQLVLLADASGVVLHLAGDNSFIERVRSVGLMPGGNWSEASRGTNAIGTCLMNERPTLIHGPEHFLRALHFLSCVAAPLLDHKGALTGVIGIATERRGYHNHSLALVGMAARMIEQAAFTDRFARHGCLHFHAMAGALGTPAEGRLAVDEQGRWLGADRRAMELLGDSMTRLRRDGLSGLLGPQVPALLDLARDTVIPVVVPRPGNGGTEQWHLRYVPGGTEATAITLPEETEGARAAYTLAATLTPRQSQDRMTTLREAERHAIEAAVQSCAGNLSMAARQLGIGRSTLYRKIKIGAPGG
;
A
#
# COMPACT_ATOMS: atom_id res chain seq x y z
N MET A 1 14.75 26.21 -34.49
CA MET A 1 15.26 25.44 -33.32
C MET A 1 14.57 25.99 -32.07
N VAL A 2 13.27 25.77 -31.93
CA VAL A 2 12.42 26.23 -30.82
C VAL A 2 11.37 25.15 -30.63
N GLN A 3 11.65 24.14 -29.81
CA GLN A 3 10.69 23.11 -29.36
C GLN A 3 11.41 22.16 -28.39
N SER A 4 11.62 22.59 -27.14
CA SER A 4 12.03 21.66 -26.08
C SER A 4 11.71 22.12 -24.65
N GLN A 5 11.35 23.39 -24.43
CA GLN A 5 11.07 23.90 -23.08
C GLN A 5 9.58 23.88 -22.68
N GLY A 6 8.66 23.50 -23.58
CA GLY A 6 7.22 23.50 -23.32
C GLY A 6 6.63 22.20 -22.75
N VAL A 7 7.38 21.09 -22.72
CA VAL A 7 6.85 19.76 -22.35
C VAL A 7 7.09 19.41 -20.87
N ALA A 8 8.14 19.98 -20.26
CA ALA A 8 8.49 19.69 -18.86
C ALA A 8 7.58 20.41 -17.85
N ALA A 9 7.04 21.58 -18.20
CA ALA A 9 6.16 22.35 -17.31
C ALA A 9 4.73 21.77 -17.22
N THR A 10 4.26 21.10 -18.28
CA THR A 10 2.95 20.43 -18.33
C THR A 10 2.94 19.12 -17.52
N ALA A 11 4.05 18.38 -17.50
CA ALA A 11 4.18 17.13 -16.74
C ALA A 11 4.30 17.32 -15.21
N ALA A 12 4.63 18.52 -14.74
CA ALA A 12 4.64 18.87 -13.32
C ALA A 12 3.26 19.35 -12.83
N ALA A 13 2.50 20.04 -13.69
CA ALA A 13 1.13 20.46 -13.40
C ALA A 13 0.11 19.30 -13.48
N GLN A 14 0.38 18.28 -14.29
CA GLN A 14 -0.46 17.07 -14.38
C GLN A 14 -0.34 16.11 -13.18
N ARG A 15 0.60 16.31 -12.25
CA ARG A 15 0.82 15.41 -11.10
C ARG A 15 0.11 15.82 -9.80
N LEU A 16 -0.59 16.95 -9.79
CA LEU A 16 -1.39 17.43 -8.66
C LEU A 16 -2.90 17.34 -8.90
N HIS A 17 -3.31 16.93 -10.10
CA HIS A 17 -4.66 16.52 -10.43
C HIS A 17 -4.61 15.00 -10.62
N GLY A 18 -5.37 14.26 -9.82
CA GLY A 18 -5.42 12.81 -9.91
C GLY A 18 -5.67 12.37 -11.35
N ASP A 19 -5.08 11.24 -11.74
CA ASP A 19 -5.41 10.52 -12.97
C ASP A 19 -6.95 10.48 -13.12
N GLY A 20 -7.49 10.57 -14.33
CA GLY A 20 -8.94 10.60 -14.54
C GLY A 20 -9.66 9.43 -13.86
N ALA A 21 -8.98 8.29 -13.75
CA ALA A 21 -9.43 7.13 -12.99
C ALA A 21 -9.55 7.40 -11.47
N GLN A 22 -8.60 8.10 -10.85
CA GLN A 22 -8.65 8.45 -9.43
C GLN A 22 -9.79 9.43 -9.16
N VAL A 23 -9.94 10.47 -9.98
CA VAL A 23 -11.04 11.44 -9.83
C VAL A 23 -12.39 10.74 -9.87
N GLN A 24 -12.59 9.83 -10.82
CA GLN A 24 -13.82 9.04 -10.92
C GLN A 24 -14.03 8.09 -9.72
N ALA A 25 -12.97 7.46 -9.24
CA ALA A 25 -13.04 6.58 -8.06
C ALA A 25 -13.43 7.36 -6.80
N ILE A 26 -12.87 8.55 -6.58
CA ILE A 26 -13.23 9.43 -5.47
C ILE A 26 -14.67 9.90 -5.60
N ALA A 27 -15.10 10.37 -6.79
CA ALA A 27 -16.48 10.81 -7.02
C ALA A 27 -17.49 9.68 -6.73
N THR A 28 -17.15 8.44 -7.11
CA THR A 28 -17.99 7.26 -6.85
C THR A 28 -18.09 6.96 -5.34
N SER A 29 -16.97 7.02 -4.62
CA SER A 29 -16.96 6.84 -3.15
C SER A 29 -17.71 7.98 -2.43
N HIS A 30 -17.60 9.22 -2.92
CA HIS A 30 -18.34 10.37 -2.39
C HIS A 30 -19.85 10.19 -2.56
N ALA A 31 -20.28 9.70 -3.72
CA ALA A 31 -21.69 9.39 -3.98
C ALA A 31 -22.21 8.30 -3.03
N ARG A 32 -21.45 7.23 -2.79
CA ARG A 32 -21.81 6.20 -1.78
C ARG A 32 -21.90 6.78 -0.38
N SER A 33 -20.93 7.61 0.01
CA SER A 33 -20.91 8.27 1.32
C SER A 33 -22.16 9.13 1.55
N ALA A 34 -22.57 9.89 0.53
CA ALA A 34 -23.82 10.67 0.57
C ALA A 34 -25.06 9.76 0.63
N ALA A 35 -25.06 8.63 -0.09
CA ALA A 35 -26.15 7.66 -0.04
C ALA A 35 -26.28 6.98 1.35
N PHE A 36 -25.20 6.88 2.13
CA PHE A 36 -25.23 6.47 3.53
C PHE A 36 -25.75 7.56 4.49
N GLY A 37 -26.17 8.72 3.98
CA GLY A 37 -26.73 9.81 4.78
C GLY A 37 -25.71 10.78 5.36
N LEU A 38 -24.43 10.67 4.96
CA LEU A 38 -23.40 11.59 5.41
C LEU A 38 -23.39 12.88 4.57
N CYS A 39 -23.00 13.98 5.20
CA CYS A 39 -22.61 15.21 4.52
C CYS A 39 -21.17 15.60 4.92
N PRO A 40 -20.48 16.47 4.17
CA PRO A 40 -19.09 16.85 4.49
C PRO A 40 -18.90 17.48 5.88
N GLN A 41 -19.97 17.97 6.49
CA GLN A 41 -20.00 18.58 7.82
C GLN A 41 -20.48 17.61 8.92
N SER A 42 -20.82 16.37 8.60
CA SER A 42 -21.25 15.37 9.59
C SER A 42 -20.22 15.26 10.72
N THR A 43 -20.71 15.29 11.95
CA THR A 43 -19.89 15.16 13.14
C THR A 43 -19.40 13.73 13.30
N ILE A 44 -18.15 13.58 13.71
CA ILE A 44 -17.54 12.30 14.00
C ILE A 44 -17.90 11.93 15.44
N GLY A 45 -18.75 10.91 15.61
CA GLY A 45 -19.13 10.39 16.92
C GLY A 45 -18.04 9.51 17.55
N PRO A 46 -18.12 9.25 18.87
CA PRO A 46 -17.27 8.29 19.57
C PRO A 46 -17.70 6.86 19.23
N ASP A 47 -17.62 6.49 17.95
CA ASP A 47 -18.06 5.19 17.42
C ASP A 47 -17.00 4.10 17.62
N ALA A 48 -16.35 4.13 18.79
CA ALA A 48 -15.33 3.17 19.16
C ALA A 48 -15.92 2.11 20.11
N LEU A 49 -15.63 0.84 19.83
CA LEU A 49 -15.92 -0.25 20.76
C LEU A 49 -15.29 0.05 22.13
N ALA A 50 -16.07 -0.14 23.19
CA ALA A 50 -15.55 -0.12 24.55
C ALA A 50 -14.49 -1.22 24.76
N ALA A 51 -13.68 -1.10 25.82
CA ALA A 51 -12.51 -1.97 26.05
C ALA A 51 -12.84 -3.48 26.04
N GLY A 52 -13.92 -3.90 26.72
CA GLY A 52 -14.35 -5.31 26.76
C GLY A 52 -14.75 -5.85 25.38
N PRO A 53 -15.73 -5.22 24.69
CA PRO A 53 -16.09 -5.59 23.32
C PRO A 53 -14.92 -5.56 22.33
N LEU A 54 -14.00 -4.58 22.46
CA LEU A 54 -12.80 -4.50 21.63
C LEU A 54 -11.87 -5.70 21.87
N GLN A 55 -11.67 -6.09 23.12
CA GLN A 55 -10.83 -7.25 23.46
C GLN A 55 -11.40 -8.54 22.86
N ALA A 56 -12.70 -8.80 23.06
CA ALA A 56 -13.36 -9.95 22.44
C ALA A 56 -13.33 -9.89 20.90
N HIS A 57 -13.39 -8.69 20.32
CA HIS A 57 -13.26 -8.48 18.89
C HIS A 57 -11.83 -8.77 18.38
N ARG A 58 -10.79 -8.39 19.14
CA ARG A 58 -9.38 -8.74 18.84
C ARG A 58 -9.13 -10.24 18.96
N GLU A 59 -9.72 -10.91 19.94
CA GLU A 59 -9.60 -12.36 20.11
C GLU A 59 -10.16 -13.13 18.91
N ARG A 60 -11.30 -12.69 18.36
CA ARG A 60 -11.84 -13.23 17.10
C ARG A 60 -10.90 -13.04 15.90
N HIS A 61 -10.03 -12.04 15.94
CA HIS A 61 -9.07 -11.70 14.89
C HIS A 61 -7.61 -11.99 15.29
N ALA A 62 -7.38 -12.82 16.31
CA ALA A 62 -6.05 -13.04 16.89
C ALA A 62 -5.03 -13.56 15.86
N ARG A 63 -5.47 -14.42 14.92
CA ARG A 63 -4.61 -14.93 13.85
C ARG A 63 -4.14 -13.83 12.90
N LEU A 64 -5.05 -12.97 12.45
CA LEU A 64 -4.73 -11.85 11.57
C LEU A 64 -3.77 -10.88 12.27
N LEU A 65 -4.03 -10.57 13.54
CA LEU A 65 -3.14 -9.73 14.36
C LEU A 65 -1.73 -10.35 14.47
N ALA A 66 -1.64 -11.64 14.76
CA ALA A 66 -0.36 -12.34 14.87
C ALA A 66 0.42 -12.37 13.54
N GLN A 67 -0.27 -12.57 12.42
CA GLN A 67 0.31 -12.57 11.08
C GLN A 67 0.77 -11.18 10.64
N ALA A 68 0.05 -10.12 11.03
CA ALA A 68 0.38 -8.76 10.67
C ALA A 68 1.48 -8.13 11.55
N ALA A 69 1.58 -8.54 12.82
CA ALA A 69 2.44 -7.89 13.82
C ALA A 69 3.89 -7.65 13.36
N PRO A 70 4.64 -8.63 12.81
CA PRO A 70 6.04 -8.40 12.42
C PRO A 70 6.19 -7.32 11.35
N LEU A 71 5.22 -7.23 10.42
CA LEU A 71 5.25 -6.20 9.38
C LEU A 71 4.79 -4.85 9.91
N MET A 72 3.84 -4.81 10.84
CA MET A 72 3.46 -3.56 11.47
C MET A 72 4.63 -2.95 12.23
N ASP A 73 5.37 -3.76 12.99
CA ASP A 73 6.56 -3.32 13.73
C ASP A 73 7.64 -2.80 12.77
N MET A 74 7.94 -3.56 11.72
CA MET A 74 8.87 -3.15 10.66
C MET A 74 8.44 -1.84 9.98
N LEU A 75 7.15 -1.68 9.67
CA LEU A 75 6.65 -0.47 9.02
C LEU A 75 6.78 0.74 9.95
N VAL A 76 6.48 0.57 11.24
CA VAL A 76 6.68 1.64 12.23
C VAL A 76 8.15 2.06 12.30
N GLU A 77 9.06 1.08 12.34
CA GLU A 77 10.51 1.34 12.40
C GLU A 77 11.03 2.07 11.15
N GLN A 78 10.67 1.61 9.96
CA GLN A 78 11.14 2.24 8.71
C GLN A 78 10.51 3.59 8.42
N LEU A 79 9.24 3.78 8.80
CA LEU A 79 8.59 5.05 8.56
C LEU A 79 9.26 6.13 9.40
N GLY A 80 9.76 5.80 10.61
CA GLY A 80 10.79 6.54 11.37
C GLY A 80 10.57 8.05 11.58
N ALA A 81 9.41 8.55 11.16
CA ALA A 81 9.14 9.96 10.93
C ALA A 81 7.98 10.39 11.81
N ALA A 82 8.11 11.61 12.33
CA ALA A 82 7.03 12.26 13.05
C ALA A 82 5.76 12.27 12.19
N ARG A 83 4.61 12.10 12.84
CA ARG A 83 3.26 12.23 12.24
C ARG A 83 2.85 11.15 11.25
N GLN A 84 3.24 9.90 11.50
CA GLN A 84 2.82 8.73 10.73
C GLN A 84 2.35 7.60 11.65
N LEU A 85 1.34 6.87 11.20
CA LEU A 85 0.74 5.72 11.89
C LEU A 85 0.56 4.56 10.92
N VAL A 86 0.80 3.35 11.40
CA VAL A 86 0.44 2.10 10.76
C VAL A 86 -0.81 1.56 11.47
N LEU A 87 -1.77 1.07 10.69
CA LEU A 87 -3.03 0.56 11.22
C LEU A 87 -3.43 -0.75 10.57
N LEU A 88 -4.15 -1.56 11.33
CA LEU A 88 -4.81 -2.78 10.87
C LEU A 88 -6.28 -2.69 11.23
N ALA A 89 -7.16 -2.95 10.27
CA ALA A 89 -8.61 -3.01 10.45
C ALA A 89 -9.15 -4.37 9.96
N ASP A 90 -10.29 -4.78 10.50
CA ASP A 90 -11.00 -5.98 10.05
C ASP A 90 -11.78 -5.73 8.74
N ALA A 91 -12.43 -6.77 8.22
CA ALA A 91 -13.22 -6.70 6.99
C ALA A 91 -14.49 -5.82 7.10
N SER A 92 -14.90 -5.44 8.33
CA SER A 92 -16.01 -4.51 8.55
C SER A 92 -15.57 -3.05 8.67
N GLY A 93 -14.26 -2.80 8.68
CA GLY A 93 -13.66 -1.48 8.83
C GLY A 93 -13.43 -1.07 10.28
N VAL A 94 -13.54 -1.99 11.25
CA VAL A 94 -13.20 -1.71 12.65
C VAL A 94 -11.68 -1.79 12.83
N VAL A 95 -11.08 -0.74 13.36
CA VAL A 95 -9.64 -0.69 13.62
C VAL A 95 -9.30 -1.68 14.74
N LEU A 96 -8.44 -2.66 14.44
CA LEU A 96 -7.95 -3.67 15.38
C LEU A 96 -6.69 -3.19 16.10
N HIS A 97 -5.77 -2.56 15.38
CA HIS A 97 -4.47 -2.12 15.90
C HIS A 97 -4.04 -0.80 15.24
N LEU A 98 -3.32 0.02 16.01
CA LEU A 98 -2.77 1.30 15.59
C LEU A 98 -1.43 1.50 16.30
N ALA A 99 -0.37 1.78 15.54
CA ALA A 99 0.98 1.99 16.07
C ALA A 99 1.69 3.11 15.28
N GLY A 100 2.62 3.81 15.91
CA GLY A 100 3.40 4.89 15.28
C GLY A 100 3.62 6.07 16.21
N ASP A 101 3.68 7.27 15.65
CA ASP A 101 4.00 8.49 16.40
C ASP A 101 2.91 8.87 17.43
N ASN A 102 3.26 8.82 18.71
CA ASN A 102 2.36 9.14 19.83
C ASN A 102 1.75 10.55 19.72
N SER A 103 2.51 11.54 19.24
CA SER A 103 2.01 12.91 19.09
C SER A 103 0.87 13.00 18.08
N PHE A 104 0.91 12.13 17.07
CA PHE A 104 -0.09 12.06 16.03
C PHE A 104 -1.24 11.12 16.38
N ILE A 105 -1.00 10.07 17.18
CA ILE A 105 -2.08 9.28 17.81
C ILE A 105 -3.05 10.22 18.54
N GLU A 106 -2.54 11.14 19.36
CA GLU A 106 -3.41 12.08 20.09
C GLU A 106 -4.21 13.00 19.17
N ARG A 107 -3.66 13.35 18.01
CA ARG A 107 -4.40 14.13 17.01
C ARG A 107 -5.49 13.30 16.34
N VAL A 108 -5.20 12.07 15.92
CA VAL A 108 -6.19 11.25 15.20
C VAL A 108 -7.27 10.69 16.14
N ARG A 109 -7.02 10.66 17.45
CA ARG A 109 -8.02 10.39 18.49
C ARG A 109 -9.23 11.31 18.37
N SER A 110 -9.04 12.59 18.02
CA SER A 110 -10.13 13.57 17.87
C SER A 110 -11.08 13.25 16.70
N VAL A 111 -10.67 12.36 15.79
CA VAL A 111 -11.50 11.88 14.68
C VAL A 111 -11.82 10.39 14.78
N GLY A 112 -11.59 9.78 15.96
CA GLY A 112 -11.92 8.39 16.22
C GLY A 112 -11.10 7.36 15.44
N LEU A 113 -9.91 7.71 14.95
CA LEU A 113 -8.96 6.73 14.39
C LEU A 113 -8.22 6.05 15.53
N MET A 114 -8.92 5.17 16.25
CA MET A 114 -8.41 4.44 17.39
C MET A 114 -8.86 2.99 17.29
N PRO A 115 -8.17 2.03 17.94
CA PRO A 115 -8.68 0.67 18.07
C PRO A 115 -10.14 0.66 18.57
N GLY A 116 -10.99 -0.10 17.89
CA GLY A 116 -12.43 -0.15 18.09
C GLY A 116 -13.24 0.83 17.24
N GLY A 117 -12.62 1.84 16.64
CA GLY A 117 -13.31 2.80 15.77
C GLY A 117 -13.75 2.18 14.45
N ASN A 118 -15.00 2.42 14.05
CA ASN A 118 -15.53 2.02 12.75
C ASN A 118 -15.13 3.05 11.66
N TRP A 119 -14.44 2.57 10.62
CA TRP A 119 -13.95 3.34 9.48
C TRP A 119 -14.51 2.88 8.13
N SER A 120 -15.63 2.16 8.14
CA SER A 120 -16.42 1.91 6.93
C SER A 120 -16.85 3.23 6.25
N GLU A 121 -17.10 3.21 4.93
CA GLU A 121 -17.63 4.38 4.23
C GLU A 121 -18.99 4.82 4.80
N ALA A 122 -19.80 3.88 5.28
CA ALA A 122 -21.09 4.18 5.91
C ALA A 122 -20.95 5.00 7.20
N SER A 123 -19.84 4.85 7.93
CA SER A 123 -19.61 5.56 9.20
C SER A 123 -18.75 6.82 9.04
N ARG A 124 -17.71 6.77 8.18
CA ARG A 124 -16.70 7.85 8.06
C ARG A 124 -16.63 8.49 6.68
N GLY A 125 -17.54 8.13 5.78
CA GLY A 125 -17.52 8.54 4.39
C GLY A 125 -16.27 8.06 3.67
N THR A 126 -15.97 8.65 2.52
CA THR A 126 -14.74 8.37 1.76
C THR A 126 -13.52 8.57 2.64
N ASN A 127 -12.87 7.45 2.94
CA ASN A 127 -11.63 7.33 3.69
C ASN A 127 -10.86 6.10 3.21
N ALA A 128 -9.56 6.00 3.47
CA ALA A 128 -8.76 4.94 2.87
C ALA A 128 -9.19 3.52 3.29
N ILE A 129 -9.60 3.30 4.55
CA ILE A 129 -10.00 1.98 5.05
C ILE A 129 -11.30 1.54 4.37
N GLY A 130 -12.37 2.31 4.54
CA GLY A 130 -13.68 1.98 3.99
C GLY A 130 -13.69 1.90 2.46
N THR A 131 -12.99 2.81 1.79
CA THR A 131 -12.93 2.84 0.32
C THR A 131 -12.11 1.67 -0.23
N CYS A 132 -11.07 1.26 0.48
CA CYS A 132 -10.28 0.07 0.15
C CYS A 132 -11.12 -1.21 0.27
N LEU A 133 -11.92 -1.34 1.32
CA LEU A 133 -12.87 -2.45 1.50
C LEU A 133 -13.91 -2.48 0.37
N MET A 134 -14.56 -1.35 0.09
CA MET A 134 -15.62 -1.26 -0.93
C MET A 134 -15.14 -1.58 -2.35
N ASN A 135 -13.88 -1.26 -2.64
CA ASN A 135 -13.32 -1.43 -3.97
C ASN A 135 -12.40 -2.65 -4.12
N GLU A 136 -12.10 -3.35 -3.02
CA GLU A 136 -11.19 -4.50 -2.94
C GLU A 136 -9.81 -4.24 -3.60
N ARG A 137 -9.32 -3.01 -3.49
CA ARG A 137 -8.05 -2.59 -4.10
C ARG A 137 -7.26 -1.60 -3.25
N PRO A 138 -5.93 -1.55 -3.41
CA PRO A 138 -5.12 -0.52 -2.80
C PRO A 138 -5.67 0.87 -3.13
N THR A 139 -5.80 1.70 -2.10
CA THR A 139 -6.49 2.99 -2.17
C THR A 139 -5.65 4.06 -1.49
N LEU A 140 -5.51 5.21 -2.16
CA LEU A 140 -4.98 6.46 -1.62
C LEU A 140 -6.13 7.44 -1.48
N ILE A 141 -6.29 8.04 -0.30
CA ILE A 141 -7.15 9.20 -0.08
C ILE A 141 -6.31 10.33 0.50
N HIS A 142 -6.19 11.43 -0.26
CA HIS A 142 -5.37 12.57 0.08
C HIS A 142 -6.23 13.79 0.45
N GLY A 143 -6.14 14.21 1.72
CA GLY A 143 -6.65 15.50 2.15
C GLY A 143 -8.13 15.71 1.83
N PRO A 144 -8.51 16.67 0.95
CA PRO A 144 -9.92 16.95 0.62
C PRO A 144 -10.64 15.82 -0.13
N GLU A 145 -9.92 14.80 -0.59
CA GLU A 145 -10.53 13.58 -1.13
C GLU A 145 -11.30 12.81 -0.05
N HIS A 146 -10.99 13.04 1.24
CA HIS A 146 -11.84 12.55 2.31
C HIS A 146 -13.20 13.24 2.26
N PHE A 147 -14.28 12.48 2.39
CA PHE A 147 -15.63 13.00 2.31
C PHE A 147 -15.93 13.97 3.47
N LEU A 148 -15.56 13.57 4.70
CA LEU A 148 -15.74 14.39 5.88
C LEU A 148 -14.63 15.46 5.98
N ARG A 149 -15.04 16.72 6.14
CA ARG A 149 -14.11 17.86 6.27
C ARG A 149 -13.20 17.73 7.49
N ALA A 150 -13.67 17.10 8.56
CA ALA A 150 -12.88 16.82 9.75
C ALA A 150 -11.64 15.95 9.45
N LEU A 151 -11.66 15.12 8.41
CA LEU A 151 -10.57 14.22 8.04
C LEU A 151 -9.56 14.85 7.08
N HIS A 152 -9.80 16.08 6.62
CA HIS A 152 -8.99 16.73 5.60
C HIS A 152 -7.52 16.87 6.02
N PHE A 153 -7.18 16.89 7.30
CA PHE A 153 -5.77 16.96 7.71
C PHE A 153 -4.98 15.66 7.47
N LEU A 154 -5.64 14.57 7.05
CA LEU A 154 -5.03 13.26 6.82
C LEU A 154 -4.61 13.04 5.36
N SER A 155 -3.65 12.14 5.19
CA SER A 155 -3.41 11.41 3.94
C SER A 155 -3.19 9.95 4.28
N CYS A 156 -3.98 9.09 3.64
CA CYS A 156 -4.06 7.70 4.04
C CYS A 156 -3.90 6.81 2.81
N VAL A 157 -3.08 5.77 2.96
CA VAL A 157 -2.99 4.65 2.02
C VAL A 157 -3.44 3.38 2.71
N ALA A 158 -4.12 2.51 1.98
CA ALA A 158 -4.63 1.25 2.48
C ALA A 158 -4.52 0.18 1.40
N ALA A 159 -4.29 -1.07 1.80
CA ALA A 159 -4.39 -2.23 0.93
C ALA A 159 -5.25 -3.32 1.59
N PRO A 160 -6.10 -4.01 0.81
CA PRO A 160 -6.97 -5.04 1.32
C PRO A 160 -6.15 -6.30 1.61
N LEU A 161 -6.60 -7.07 2.59
CA LEU A 161 -6.06 -8.37 2.94
C LEU A 161 -7.07 -9.44 2.55
N LEU A 162 -6.67 -10.39 1.71
CA LEU A 162 -7.51 -11.47 1.21
C LEU A 162 -7.06 -12.82 1.76
N ASP A 163 -8.02 -13.72 2.00
CA ASP A 163 -7.69 -15.11 2.27
C ASP A 163 -7.45 -15.92 0.98
N HIS A 164 -7.08 -17.19 1.13
CA HIS A 164 -6.89 -18.16 0.04
C HIS A 164 -8.12 -18.42 -0.86
N LYS A 165 -9.30 -17.91 -0.48
CA LYS A 165 -10.54 -17.98 -1.27
C LYS A 165 -10.86 -16.65 -1.96
N GLY A 166 -10.04 -15.63 -1.73
CA GLY A 166 -10.27 -14.27 -2.21
C GLY A 166 -11.26 -13.48 -1.35
N ALA A 167 -11.60 -13.96 -0.15
CA ALA A 167 -12.48 -13.21 0.76
C ALA A 167 -11.69 -12.15 1.53
N LEU A 168 -12.27 -10.96 1.69
CA LEU A 168 -11.71 -9.90 2.53
C LEU A 168 -11.61 -10.37 3.99
N THR A 169 -10.42 -10.22 4.56
CA THR A 169 -10.12 -10.48 5.98
C THR A 169 -9.83 -9.21 6.75
N GLY A 170 -9.38 -8.15 6.07
CA GLY A 170 -9.08 -6.88 6.69
C GLY A 170 -8.38 -5.90 5.76
N VAL A 171 -7.78 -4.87 6.36
CA VAL A 171 -7.04 -3.81 5.70
C VAL A 171 -5.79 -3.48 6.51
N ILE A 172 -4.65 -3.39 5.83
CA ILE A 172 -3.42 -2.77 6.36
C ILE A 172 -3.29 -1.37 5.75
N GLY A 173 -2.85 -0.39 6.53
CA GLY A 173 -2.73 0.98 6.03
C GLY A 173 -1.73 1.83 6.77
N ILE A 174 -1.40 2.97 6.15
CA ILE A 174 -0.62 4.05 6.75
C ILE A 174 -1.47 5.32 6.72
N ALA A 175 -1.56 5.99 7.85
CA ALA A 175 -2.14 7.32 7.97
C ALA A 175 -1.05 8.33 8.33
N THR A 176 -0.98 9.44 7.62
CA THR A 176 -0.04 10.53 7.90
C THR A 176 -0.75 11.87 7.97
N GLU A 177 -0.12 12.86 8.59
CA GLU A 177 -0.56 14.23 8.38
C GLU A 177 -0.34 14.61 6.90
N ARG A 178 -1.30 15.32 6.29
CA ARG A 178 -1.33 15.64 4.84
C ARG A 178 0.01 16.03 4.21
N ARG A 179 0.88 16.72 4.94
CA ARG A 179 2.18 17.21 4.44
C ARG A 179 3.29 16.15 4.42
N GLY A 180 3.09 15.01 5.08
CA GLY A 180 4.03 13.89 5.16
C GLY A 180 3.73 12.75 4.20
N TYR A 181 2.90 12.95 3.17
CA TYR A 181 2.65 11.92 2.17
C TYR A 181 3.88 11.69 1.28
N HIS A 182 4.18 10.41 1.01
CA HIS A 182 5.24 9.98 0.10
C HIS A 182 4.66 9.11 -1.02
N ASN A 183 5.05 9.38 -2.27
CA ASN A 183 4.55 8.68 -3.47
C ASN A 183 4.69 7.15 -3.43
N HIS A 184 5.60 6.61 -2.63
CA HIS A 184 5.89 5.17 -2.54
C HIS A 184 5.07 4.45 -1.45
N SER A 185 4.31 5.18 -0.63
CA SER A 185 3.58 4.60 0.52
C SER A 185 2.55 3.55 0.08
N LEU A 186 1.90 3.76 -1.07
CA LEU A 186 0.90 2.82 -1.59
C LEU A 186 1.54 1.49 -2.01
N ALA A 187 2.72 1.53 -2.64
CA ALA A 187 3.46 0.33 -3.03
C ALA A 187 3.97 -0.44 -1.80
N LEU A 188 4.47 0.28 -0.79
CA LEU A 188 4.92 -0.30 0.48
C LEU A 188 3.78 -1.03 1.19
N VAL A 189 2.61 -0.40 1.33
CA VAL A 189 1.44 -1.02 1.96
C VAL A 189 0.90 -2.19 1.14
N GLY A 190 0.93 -2.10 -0.19
CA GLY A 190 0.58 -3.23 -1.06
C GLY A 190 1.52 -4.42 -0.91
N MET A 191 2.83 -4.18 -0.75
CA MET A 191 3.80 -5.24 -0.49
C MET A 191 3.59 -5.86 0.90
N ALA A 192 3.36 -5.03 1.92
CA ALA A 192 3.04 -5.50 3.27
C ALA A 192 1.78 -6.38 3.25
N ALA A 193 0.71 -5.97 2.55
CA ALA A 193 -0.49 -6.78 2.40
C ALA A 193 -0.19 -8.17 1.84
N ARG A 194 0.57 -8.26 0.74
CA ARG A 194 0.95 -9.55 0.13
C ARG A 194 1.73 -10.45 1.09
N MET A 195 2.64 -9.87 1.87
CA MET A 195 3.41 -10.63 2.86
C MET A 195 2.52 -11.14 4.02
N ILE A 196 1.54 -10.35 4.47
CA ILE A 196 0.54 -10.79 5.46
C ILE A 196 -0.31 -11.93 4.88
N GLU A 197 -0.82 -11.77 3.66
CA GLU A 197 -1.63 -12.79 2.96
C GLU A 197 -0.85 -14.10 2.79
N GLN A 198 0.44 -14.02 2.43
CA GLN A 198 1.33 -15.17 2.29
C GLN A 198 1.58 -15.87 3.62
N ALA A 199 1.82 -15.13 4.70
CA ALA A 199 1.95 -15.69 6.04
C ALA A 199 0.64 -16.37 6.50
N ALA A 200 -0.50 -15.75 6.21
CA ALA A 200 -1.81 -16.31 6.49
C ALA A 200 -2.06 -17.60 5.70
N PHE A 201 -1.64 -17.64 4.44
CA PHE A 201 -1.71 -18.83 3.60
C PHE A 201 -0.85 -19.97 4.16
N THR A 202 0.41 -19.71 4.49
CA THR A 202 1.31 -20.72 5.06
C THR A 202 0.83 -21.22 6.43
N ASP A 203 0.34 -20.35 7.31
CA ASP A 203 -0.28 -20.76 8.57
C ASP A 203 -1.50 -21.66 8.34
N ARG A 204 -2.39 -21.27 7.41
CA ARG A 204 -3.60 -22.04 7.09
C ARG A 204 -3.28 -23.45 6.58
N PHE A 205 -2.25 -23.57 5.76
CA PHE A 205 -1.86 -24.82 5.10
C PHE A 205 -0.59 -25.43 5.67
N ALA A 206 -0.22 -25.10 6.91
CA ALA A 206 1.06 -25.51 7.51
C ALA A 206 1.29 -27.03 7.54
N ARG A 207 0.23 -27.85 7.50
CA ARG A 207 0.31 -29.33 7.49
C ARG A 207 0.24 -29.94 6.09
N HIS A 208 0.08 -29.13 5.05
CA HIS A 208 -0.10 -29.57 3.67
C HIS A 208 1.14 -29.24 2.84
N GLY A 209 1.32 -29.94 1.73
CA GLY A 209 2.35 -29.59 0.76
C GLY A 209 2.04 -28.24 0.12
N CYS A 210 3.08 -27.50 -0.28
CA CYS A 210 2.94 -26.23 -0.96
C CYS A 210 3.81 -26.21 -2.22
N LEU A 211 3.19 -25.92 -3.36
CA LEU A 211 3.89 -25.69 -4.61
C LEU A 211 4.13 -24.19 -4.79
N HIS A 212 5.39 -23.81 -4.85
CA HIS A 212 5.86 -22.45 -5.10
C HIS A 212 6.21 -22.33 -6.57
N PHE A 213 5.78 -21.25 -7.22
CA PHE A 213 6.04 -21.08 -8.64
C PHE A 213 6.18 -19.62 -9.07
N HIS A 214 7.02 -19.40 -10.08
CA HIS A 214 7.14 -18.13 -10.79
C HIS A 214 7.79 -18.32 -12.16
N ALA A 215 7.57 -17.40 -13.10
CA ALA A 215 8.25 -17.39 -14.41
C ALA A 215 9.76 -17.08 -14.33
N MET A 216 10.23 -16.56 -13.20
CA MET A 216 11.63 -16.23 -12.94
C MET A 216 12.09 -16.98 -11.69
N ALA A 217 13.13 -17.82 -11.82
CA ALA A 217 13.64 -18.61 -10.69
C ALA A 217 14.01 -17.75 -9.47
N GLY A 218 14.63 -16.58 -9.69
CA GLY A 218 15.03 -15.66 -8.62
C GLY A 218 13.88 -14.97 -7.88
N ALA A 219 12.63 -15.15 -8.31
CA ALA A 219 11.46 -14.66 -7.59
C ALA A 219 10.91 -15.67 -6.58
N LEU A 220 11.33 -16.93 -6.63
CA LEU A 220 10.95 -17.94 -5.63
C LEU A 220 11.52 -17.54 -4.26
N GLY A 221 10.72 -17.71 -3.22
CA GLY A 221 10.99 -17.25 -1.86
C GLY A 221 10.71 -15.76 -1.63
N THR A 222 10.29 -15.01 -2.65
CA THR A 222 9.92 -13.59 -2.52
C THR A 222 8.39 -13.42 -2.51
N PRO A 223 7.85 -12.27 -2.06
CA PRO A 223 6.41 -11.99 -2.15
C PRO A 223 5.85 -11.93 -3.58
N ALA A 224 6.70 -12.06 -4.62
CA ALA A 224 6.30 -12.13 -6.01
C ALA A 224 5.93 -13.54 -6.49
N GLU A 225 6.33 -14.59 -5.76
CA GLU A 225 5.99 -15.98 -6.08
C GLU A 225 4.50 -16.28 -5.87
N GLY A 226 3.97 -17.26 -6.59
CA GLY A 226 2.67 -17.84 -6.30
C GLY A 226 2.80 -19.11 -5.46
N ARG A 227 1.83 -19.35 -4.57
CA ARG A 227 1.75 -20.55 -3.74
C ARG A 227 0.45 -21.31 -3.93
N LEU A 228 0.55 -22.62 -4.12
CA LEU A 228 -0.59 -23.55 -4.19
C LEU A 228 -0.46 -24.62 -3.12
N ALA A 229 -1.43 -24.73 -2.23
CA ALA A 229 -1.49 -25.79 -1.24
C ALA A 229 -2.02 -27.06 -1.90
N VAL A 230 -1.44 -28.21 -1.56
CA VAL A 230 -1.82 -29.52 -2.08
C VAL A 230 -1.91 -30.55 -0.96
N ASP A 231 -2.80 -31.53 -1.10
CA ASP A 231 -2.84 -32.69 -0.21
C ASP A 231 -1.77 -33.73 -0.54
N GLU A 232 -1.75 -34.82 0.24
CA GLU A 232 -0.81 -35.93 0.07
C GLU A 232 -0.93 -36.62 -1.29
N GLN A 233 -2.07 -36.50 -1.96
CA GLN A 233 -2.30 -37.06 -3.29
C GLN A 233 -1.99 -36.04 -4.41
N GLY A 234 -1.50 -34.85 -4.07
CA GLY A 234 -1.20 -33.79 -5.03
C GLY A 234 -2.45 -33.10 -5.58
N ARG A 235 -3.59 -33.16 -4.89
CA ARG A 235 -4.79 -32.39 -5.25
C ARG A 235 -4.68 -30.99 -4.65
N TRP A 236 -5.03 -29.97 -5.43
CA TRP A 236 -4.98 -28.58 -4.98
C TRP A 236 -6.05 -28.31 -3.90
N LEU A 237 -5.68 -27.54 -2.88
CA LEU A 237 -6.51 -27.19 -1.72
C LEU A 237 -6.78 -25.69 -1.63
N GLY A 238 -5.85 -24.88 -2.13
CA GLY A 238 -5.93 -23.43 -2.06
C GLY A 238 -4.83 -22.76 -2.87
N ALA A 239 -5.04 -21.49 -3.20
CA ALA A 239 -4.07 -20.62 -3.86
C ALA A 239 -3.95 -19.33 -3.08
N ASP A 240 -2.74 -18.78 -2.96
CA ASP A 240 -2.60 -17.39 -2.50
C ASP A 240 -3.00 -16.41 -3.61
N ARG A 241 -3.11 -15.12 -3.25
CA ARG A 241 -3.48 -14.07 -4.20
C ARG A 241 -2.54 -14.04 -5.39
N ARG A 242 -1.24 -14.22 -5.16
CA ARG A 242 -0.25 -14.13 -6.22
C ARG A 242 -0.31 -15.33 -7.17
N ALA A 243 -0.58 -16.53 -6.67
CA ALA A 243 -0.85 -17.68 -7.51
C ALA A 243 -2.07 -17.41 -8.41
N MET A 244 -3.16 -16.87 -7.85
CA MET A 244 -4.35 -16.53 -8.64
C MET A 244 -4.04 -15.51 -9.75
N GLU A 245 -3.24 -14.48 -9.45
CA GLU A 245 -2.79 -13.48 -10.44
C GLU A 245 -1.90 -14.08 -11.53
N LEU A 246 -0.92 -14.91 -11.17
CA LEU A 246 0.03 -15.53 -12.11
C LEU A 246 -0.66 -16.57 -13.00
N LEU A 247 -1.60 -17.33 -12.43
CA LEU A 247 -2.35 -18.35 -13.18
C LEU A 247 -3.35 -17.71 -14.14
N GLY A 248 -3.96 -16.58 -13.76
CA GLY A 248 -4.95 -15.87 -14.58
C GLY A 248 -6.05 -16.83 -15.07
N ASP A 249 -6.27 -16.87 -16.38
CA ASP A 249 -7.24 -17.77 -17.02
C ASP A 249 -6.98 -19.26 -16.75
N SER A 250 -5.75 -19.64 -16.40
CA SER A 250 -5.38 -21.02 -16.04
C SER A 250 -6.01 -21.46 -14.72
N MET A 251 -6.51 -20.54 -13.89
CA MET A 251 -7.29 -20.86 -12.70
C MET A 251 -8.55 -21.68 -13.04
N THR A 252 -9.17 -21.41 -14.18
CA THR A 252 -10.35 -22.17 -14.62
C THR A 252 -9.99 -23.63 -14.89
N ARG A 253 -8.84 -23.88 -15.51
CA ARG A 253 -8.32 -25.24 -15.73
C ARG A 253 -7.93 -25.91 -14.41
N LEU A 254 -7.22 -25.21 -13.52
CA LEU A 254 -6.88 -25.74 -12.20
C LEU A 254 -8.12 -26.16 -11.41
N ARG A 255 -9.19 -25.36 -11.47
CA ARG A 255 -10.47 -25.67 -10.81
C ARG A 255 -11.20 -26.87 -11.43
N ARG A 256 -11.16 -27.00 -12.76
CA ARG A 256 -11.88 -28.06 -13.49
C ARG A 256 -11.13 -29.39 -13.49
N ASP A 257 -9.84 -29.34 -13.79
CA ASP A 257 -8.99 -30.49 -14.14
C ASP A 257 -7.91 -30.77 -13.08
N GLY A 258 -7.85 -29.97 -12.01
CA GLY A 258 -6.83 -30.07 -10.98
C GLY A 258 -5.43 -29.70 -11.48
N LEU A 259 -4.41 -30.08 -10.69
CA LEU A 259 -3.01 -29.84 -11.06
C LEU A 259 -2.61 -30.57 -12.33
N SER A 260 -3.22 -31.73 -12.62
CA SER A 260 -2.93 -32.49 -13.83
C SER A 260 -3.33 -31.75 -15.11
N GLY A 261 -4.39 -30.94 -15.08
CA GLY A 261 -4.75 -30.07 -16.21
C GLY A 261 -3.84 -28.85 -16.38
N LEU A 262 -3.06 -28.51 -15.35
CA LEU A 262 -2.11 -27.38 -15.38
C LEU A 262 -0.70 -27.85 -15.75
N LEU A 263 -0.20 -28.88 -15.08
CA LEU A 263 1.18 -29.37 -15.16
C LEU A 263 1.32 -30.66 -15.98
N GLY A 264 0.22 -31.22 -16.46
CA GLY A 264 0.19 -32.52 -17.15
C GLY A 264 0.04 -33.70 -16.18
N PRO A 265 -0.09 -34.94 -16.69
CA PRO A 265 -0.45 -36.11 -15.90
C PRO A 265 0.64 -36.58 -14.92
N GLN A 266 1.87 -36.07 -15.01
CA GLN A 266 3.02 -36.52 -14.22
C GLN A 266 3.19 -35.75 -12.89
N VAL A 267 2.11 -35.19 -12.33
CA VAL A 267 2.16 -34.37 -11.11
C VAL A 267 2.94 -35.03 -9.96
N PRO A 268 2.70 -36.31 -9.58
CA PRO A 268 3.44 -36.90 -8.47
C PRO A 268 4.95 -36.91 -8.67
N ALA A 269 5.42 -37.31 -9.85
CA ALA A 269 6.85 -37.31 -10.19
C ALA A 269 7.45 -35.90 -10.22
N LEU A 270 6.68 -34.90 -10.67
CA LEU A 270 7.10 -33.50 -10.63
C LEU A 270 7.22 -32.97 -9.20
N LEU A 271 6.29 -33.31 -8.31
CA LEU A 271 6.34 -32.89 -6.91
C LEU A 271 7.54 -33.51 -6.19
N ASP A 272 7.84 -34.78 -6.46
CA ASP A 272 9.02 -35.44 -5.89
C ASP A 272 10.31 -34.80 -6.40
N LEU A 273 10.42 -34.51 -7.71
CA LEU A 273 11.60 -33.84 -8.26
C LEU A 273 11.75 -32.39 -7.75
N ALA A 274 10.65 -31.67 -7.61
CA ALA A 274 10.64 -30.29 -7.13
C ALA A 274 10.89 -30.15 -5.62
N ARG A 275 10.94 -31.26 -4.87
CA ARG A 275 11.19 -31.27 -3.43
C ARG A 275 12.63 -30.84 -3.09
N ASP A 276 13.59 -31.34 -3.86
CA ASP A 276 15.02 -31.17 -3.58
C ASP A 276 15.66 -30.04 -4.41
N THR A 277 15.00 -29.59 -5.47
CA THR A 277 15.53 -28.57 -6.37
C THR A 277 14.43 -27.75 -7.05
N VAL A 278 14.81 -26.58 -7.57
CA VAL A 278 13.93 -25.77 -8.42
C VAL A 278 13.95 -26.35 -9.83
N ILE A 279 12.79 -26.74 -10.35
CA ILE A 279 12.68 -27.32 -11.70
C ILE A 279 11.95 -26.40 -12.67
N PRO A 280 12.39 -26.31 -13.93
CA PRO A 280 11.61 -25.66 -14.98
C PRO A 280 10.48 -26.59 -15.45
N VAL A 281 9.28 -26.02 -15.61
CA VAL A 281 8.12 -26.68 -16.22
C VAL A 281 7.53 -25.81 -17.30
N VAL A 282 6.95 -26.43 -18.32
CA VAL A 282 6.27 -25.74 -19.40
C VAL A 282 4.77 -25.88 -19.19
N VAL A 283 4.08 -24.75 -19.03
CA VAL A 283 2.64 -24.67 -18.78
C VAL A 283 1.93 -24.10 -20.01
N PRO A 284 0.85 -24.72 -20.49
CA PRO A 284 0.11 -24.23 -21.65
C PRO A 284 -0.68 -22.95 -21.29
N ARG A 285 -0.51 -21.89 -22.08
CA ARG A 285 -1.29 -20.66 -21.94
C ARG A 285 -2.75 -20.87 -22.40
N PRO A 286 -3.72 -20.29 -21.70
CA PRO A 286 -5.11 -20.28 -22.16
C PRO A 286 -5.30 -19.42 -23.42
N GLY A 287 -6.11 -19.90 -24.37
CA GLY A 287 -6.65 -19.08 -25.47
C GLY A 287 -5.86 -19.02 -26.78
N ASN A 288 -4.52 -19.02 -26.74
CA ASN A 288 -3.68 -18.76 -27.93
C ASN A 288 -2.71 -19.90 -28.28
N GLY A 289 -2.82 -21.05 -27.62
CA GLY A 289 -2.01 -22.25 -27.94
C GLY A 289 -0.51 -22.12 -27.62
N GLY A 290 -0.10 -21.01 -27.00
CA GLY A 290 1.28 -20.80 -26.56
C GLY A 290 1.61 -21.55 -25.27
N THR A 291 2.89 -21.57 -24.92
CA THR A 291 3.38 -22.10 -23.65
C THR A 291 4.13 -21.04 -22.88
N GLU A 292 4.25 -21.23 -21.58
CA GLU A 292 5.05 -20.41 -20.68
C GLU A 292 5.93 -21.30 -19.82
N GLN A 293 7.17 -20.88 -19.55
CA GLN A 293 8.05 -21.60 -18.65
C GLN A 293 7.93 -21.04 -17.23
N TRP A 294 7.65 -21.91 -16.27
CA TRP A 294 7.70 -21.61 -14.84
C TRP A 294 8.80 -22.39 -14.15
N HIS A 295 9.26 -21.85 -13.03
CA HIS A 295 10.13 -22.53 -12.10
C HIS A 295 9.29 -22.96 -10.90
N LEU A 296 9.35 -24.25 -10.55
CA LEU A 296 8.61 -24.85 -9.44
C LEU A 296 9.56 -25.27 -8.32
N ARG A 297 9.09 -25.11 -7.09
CA ARG A 297 9.65 -25.74 -5.89
C ARG A 297 8.50 -26.31 -5.06
N TYR A 298 8.64 -27.54 -4.60
CA TYR A 298 7.68 -28.16 -3.70
C TYR A 298 8.21 -28.14 -2.27
N VAL A 299 7.40 -27.64 -1.34
CA VAL A 299 7.70 -27.54 0.09
C VAL A 299 6.77 -28.49 0.84
N PRO A 300 7.29 -29.54 1.50
CA PRO A 300 6.46 -30.49 2.24
C PRO A 300 5.75 -29.85 3.44
N GLY A 301 4.60 -30.39 3.81
CA GLY A 301 3.88 -29.95 5.01
C GLY A 301 4.73 -30.07 6.28
N GLY A 302 4.62 -29.08 7.15
CA GLY A 302 5.34 -28.98 8.42
C GLY A 302 6.78 -28.45 8.31
N THR A 303 7.24 -28.10 7.11
CA THR A 303 8.63 -27.63 6.90
C THR A 303 8.76 -26.11 6.75
N GLU A 304 7.66 -25.40 6.46
CA GLU A 304 7.69 -23.95 6.25
C GLU A 304 7.39 -23.18 7.55
N ALA A 305 8.19 -22.16 7.83
CA ALA A 305 7.92 -21.24 8.94
C ALA A 305 6.66 -20.41 8.62
N THR A 306 5.72 -20.38 9.56
CA THR A 306 4.49 -19.58 9.45
C THR A 306 4.70 -18.12 9.83
N ALA A 307 5.76 -17.83 10.58
CA ALA A 307 6.16 -16.48 10.92
C ALA A 307 6.76 -15.79 9.70
N ILE A 308 6.40 -14.52 9.50
CA ILE A 308 7.05 -13.66 8.53
C ILE A 308 8.53 -13.56 8.92
N THR A 309 9.38 -14.25 8.18
CA THR A 309 10.81 -14.03 8.25
C THR A 309 11.06 -12.76 7.46
N LEU A 310 11.23 -11.65 8.19
CA LEU A 310 11.73 -10.43 7.58
C LEU A 310 13.07 -10.79 6.93
N PRO A 311 13.33 -10.37 5.69
CA PRO A 311 14.57 -10.74 5.01
C PRO A 311 15.76 -10.11 5.73
N GLU A 312 16.35 -10.82 6.69
CA GLU A 312 17.55 -10.34 7.36
C GLU A 312 18.82 -10.64 6.55
N GLU A 313 18.85 -11.59 5.62
CA GLU A 313 20.13 -12.03 5.03
C GLU A 313 20.09 -12.47 3.55
N THR A 314 19.27 -11.84 2.71
CA THR A 314 19.49 -11.95 1.24
C THR A 314 19.57 -10.57 0.61
N GLU A 315 20.71 -10.31 -0.04
CA GLU A 315 21.04 -9.07 -0.73
C GLU A 315 19.94 -8.63 -1.70
N GLY A 316 19.18 -9.57 -2.28
CA GLY A 316 18.04 -9.30 -3.17
C GLY A 316 16.75 -8.82 -2.49
N ALA A 317 16.41 -9.35 -1.32
CA ALA A 317 15.23 -8.90 -0.57
C ALA A 317 15.52 -7.60 0.18
N ARG A 318 16.75 -7.46 0.71
CA ARG A 318 17.26 -6.18 1.17
C ARG A 318 17.31 -5.18 0.02
N ALA A 319 17.68 -5.54 -1.20
CA ALA A 319 17.67 -4.62 -2.34
C ALA A 319 16.27 -4.25 -2.81
N ALA A 320 15.28 -5.14 -2.86
CA ALA A 320 13.90 -4.79 -3.23
C ALA A 320 13.24 -3.88 -2.18
N TYR A 321 13.48 -4.19 -0.91
CA TYR A 321 13.00 -3.42 0.24
C TYR A 321 13.75 -2.08 0.37
N THR A 322 15.07 -2.11 0.25
CA THR A 322 15.94 -0.94 0.20
C THR A 322 15.66 -0.14 -1.06
N LEU A 323 15.32 -0.66 -2.24
CA LEU A 323 14.94 0.18 -3.38
C LEU A 323 13.65 0.95 -3.09
N ALA A 324 12.67 0.29 -2.45
CA ALA A 324 11.45 0.95 -1.98
C ALA A 324 11.74 1.98 -0.86
N ALA A 325 12.73 1.72 0.00
CA ALA A 325 13.09 2.55 1.16
C ALA A 325 14.22 3.57 0.92
N THR A 326 15.17 3.41 -0.02
CA THR A 326 16.22 4.39 -0.43
C THR A 326 15.66 5.45 -1.35
N LEU A 327 14.44 5.25 -1.85
CA LEU A 327 13.61 6.32 -2.39
C LEU A 327 12.95 7.15 -1.27
N THR A 328 13.23 6.89 0.02
CA THR A 328 13.05 7.90 1.07
C THR A 328 14.10 8.99 0.90
N PRO A 329 13.71 10.27 0.83
CA PRO A 329 14.65 11.26 0.37
C PRO A 329 15.10 12.12 1.54
N ARG A 330 16.13 11.68 2.28
CA ARG A 330 17.04 12.67 2.88
C ARG A 330 17.53 13.63 1.80
N GLN A 331 17.76 13.15 0.58
CA GLN A 331 18.24 13.95 -0.55
C GLN A 331 17.22 14.92 -1.18
N SER A 332 15.91 14.65 -1.14
CA SER A 332 14.90 15.58 -1.67
C SER A 332 14.49 16.61 -0.64
N GLN A 333 14.52 16.27 0.65
CA GLN A 333 14.36 17.25 1.72
C GLN A 333 15.52 18.25 1.71
N ASP A 334 16.75 17.77 1.53
CA ASP A 334 17.97 18.58 1.42
C ASP A 334 18.06 19.37 0.09
N ARG A 335 17.57 18.80 -1.02
CA ARG A 335 17.41 19.54 -2.30
C ARG A 335 16.31 20.59 -2.26
N MET A 336 15.24 20.36 -1.49
CA MET A 336 14.11 21.28 -1.39
C MET A 336 14.38 22.40 -0.37
N THR A 337 15.18 22.15 0.68
CA THR A 337 15.77 23.20 1.53
C THR A 337 16.76 24.04 0.74
N THR A 338 17.71 23.44 0.02
CA THR A 338 18.69 24.20 -0.79
C THR A 338 18.05 25.00 -1.93
N LEU A 339 17.00 24.48 -2.58
CA LEU A 339 16.28 25.25 -3.61
C LEU A 339 15.48 26.42 -3.01
N ARG A 340 14.91 26.28 -1.81
CA ARG A 340 14.24 27.39 -1.10
C ARG A 340 15.24 28.44 -0.63
N GLU A 341 16.43 28.04 -0.20
CA GLU A 341 17.51 28.96 0.18
C GLU A 341 18.06 29.71 -1.03
N ALA A 342 18.28 29.02 -2.15
CA ALA A 342 18.68 29.64 -3.42
C ALA A 342 17.61 30.60 -3.95
N GLU A 343 16.33 30.23 -3.86
CA GLU A 343 15.22 31.11 -4.23
C GLU A 343 15.15 32.34 -3.33
N ARG A 344 15.35 32.19 -2.02
CA ARG A 344 15.38 33.32 -1.08
C ARG A 344 16.53 34.28 -1.39
N HIS A 345 17.75 33.78 -1.58
CA HIS A 345 18.89 34.62 -1.94
C HIS A 345 18.71 35.33 -3.28
N ALA A 346 18.10 34.66 -4.28
CA ALA A 346 17.80 35.31 -5.56
C ALA A 346 16.78 36.45 -5.40
N ILE A 347 15.75 36.26 -4.56
CA ILE A 347 14.77 37.30 -4.24
C ILE A 347 15.43 38.48 -3.50
N GLU A 348 16.22 38.21 -2.47
CA GLU A 348 16.92 39.24 -1.69
C GLU A 348 17.90 40.03 -2.56
N ALA A 349 18.70 39.35 -3.38
CA ALA A 349 19.64 40.00 -4.30
C ALA A 349 18.93 40.86 -5.34
N ALA A 350 17.82 40.40 -5.92
CA ALA A 350 17.06 41.18 -6.90
C ALA A 350 16.37 42.40 -6.28
N VAL A 351 15.90 42.30 -5.03
CA VAL A 351 15.33 43.44 -4.30
C VAL A 351 16.42 44.46 -3.96
N GLN A 352 17.60 44.01 -3.54
CA GLN A 352 18.75 44.88 -3.26
C GLN A 352 19.27 45.57 -4.52
N SER A 353 19.43 44.86 -5.65
CA SER A 353 19.87 45.46 -6.92
C SER A 353 18.87 46.46 -7.49
N CYS A 354 17.59 46.32 -7.13
CA CYS A 354 16.53 47.27 -7.48
C CYS A 354 16.28 48.34 -6.40
N ALA A 355 17.20 48.51 -5.43
CA ALA A 355 17.10 49.48 -4.33
C ALA A 355 15.75 49.43 -3.58
N GLY A 356 15.19 48.23 -3.37
CA GLY A 356 13.90 48.03 -2.70
C GLY A 356 12.67 48.15 -3.60
N ASN A 357 12.82 48.46 -4.89
CA ASN A 357 11.69 48.54 -5.82
C ASN A 357 11.18 47.14 -6.22
N LEU A 358 10.21 46.64 -5.46
CA LEU A 358 9.60 45.32 -5.62
C LEU A 358 8.98 45.09 -7.01
N SER A 359 8.55 46.16 -7.69
CA SER A 359 7.99 46.06 -9.04
C SER A 359 9.06 45.79 -10.10
N MET A 360 10.25 46.34 -9.92
CA MET A 360 11.40 46.06 -10.78
C MET A 360 12.04 44.72 -10.44
N ALA A 361 12.16 44.38 -9.16
CA ALA A 361 12.68 43.09 -8.72
C ALA A 361 11.83 41.92 -9.23
N ALA A 362 10.50 42.04 -9.21
CA ALA A 362 9.60 41.03 -9.79
C ALA A 362 9.82 40.84 -11.29
N ARG A 363 10.06 41.94 -12.01
CA ARG A 363 10.32 41.92 -13.47
C ARG A 363 11.70 41.32 -13.78
N GLN A 364 12.71 41.62 -12.97
CA GLN A 364 14.06 41.06 -13.06
C GLN A 364 14.07 39.54 -12.81
N LEU A 365 13.23 39.06 -11.89
CA LEU A 365 13.07 37.64 -11.58
C LEU A 365 12.11 36.90 -12.52
N GLY A 366 11.46 37.61 -13.46
CA GLY A 366 10.50 37.00 -14.39
C GLY A 366 9.21 36.48 -13.73
N ILE A 367 8.86 36.97 -12.54
CA ILE A 367 7.67 36.52 -11.79
C ILE A 367 6.65 37.66 -11.61
N GLY A 368 5.38 37.30 -11.42
CA GLY A 368 4.34 38.28 -11.10
C GLY A 368 4.57 38.96 -9.74
N ARG A 369 4.25 40.26 -9.63
CA ARG A 369 4.38 41.02 -8.37
C ARG A 369 3.65 40.35 -7.20
N SER A 370 2.43 39.87 -7.44
CA SER A 370 1.63 39.14 -6.44
C SER A 370 2.30 37.86 -5.95
N THR A 371 3.08 37.19 -6.81
CA THR A 371 3.88 36.01 -6.47
C THR A 371 5.11 36.40 -5.63
N LEU A 372 5.80 37.48 -5.99
CA LEU A 372 6.93 38.01 -5.20
C LEU A 372 6.49 38.42 -3.79
N TYR A 373 5.40 39.17 -3.66
CA TYR A 373 4.84 39.58 -2.36
C TYR A 373 4.50 38.38 -1.48
N ARG A 374 3.90 37.33 -2.06
CA ARG A 374 3.56 36.10 -1.34
C ARG A 374 4.80 35.38 -0.84
N LYS A 375 5.87 35.32 -1.66
CA LYS A 375 7.14 34.67 -1.30
C LYS A 375 7.89 35.43 -0.22
N ILE A 376 7.91 36.77 -0.26
CA ILE A 376 8.51 37.61 0.80
C ILE A 376 7.74 37.45 2.13
N LYS A 377 6.40 37.44 2.08
CA LYS A 377 5.55 37.33 3.29
C LYS A 377 5.62 35.96 3.97
N ILE A 378 5.90 34.90 3.21
CA ILE A 378 6.08 33.53 3.74
C ILE A 378 7.49 33.33 4.36
N GLY A 379 8.47 34.14 3.95
CA GLY A 379 9.87 34.03 4.41
C GLY A 379 10.26 34.90 5.62
N ALA A 380 9.38 35.77 6.11
CA ALA A 380 9.65 36.55 7.31
C ALA A 380 9.43 35.70 8.58
N PRO A 381 10.39 35.61 9.52
CA PRO A 381 10.10 35.06 10.84
C PRO A 381 9.01 35.94 11.48
N GLY A 382 7.91 35.32 11.88
CA GLY A 382 6.74 36.02 12.42
C GLY A 382 7.12 36.90 13.62
N GLY A 383 6.68 38.16 13.56
CA GLY A 383 6.45 38.97 14.75
C GLY A 383 5.08 38.68 15.34
#